data_AF-A0A2S6MN99-F1
#
_entry.id   AF-A0A2S6MN99-F1
#
_cell.length_a   1.000
_cell.length_b   1.000
_cell.length_c   1.000
_cell.angle_alpha   90.00
_cell.angle_beta   90.00
_cell.angle_gamma   90.00
#
_symmetry.space_group_name_H-M   'P 1'
#
loop_
_entity.id
_entity.type
_entity.pdbx_description
1 polymer ?
#
loop_
_entity_poly.entity_id
_entity_poly.type
_entity_poly.pdbx_seq_one_letter_code
_entity_poly.pdbx_strand_id
1 'polypeptide(L)'
;MENLTQAEIGERLGLTRARVNRMLSDARQTGIVNIRLNSAFASCTELEHRLRRECGLEDAVVIPSPENAEQVGSLIGMAAGAYLSKFLEQKRPRIIGIGWGATLRETIRYVTPADYPELSIVSMMGGLSRGLELNTFEIAGELAHRLHAQCSYLAAPIFVSSRRSRDTFLAQEVYQEVLNSVEKIDLALLSMGDLTPRSLLMRHGLPPDVRAEHLRAAGAVGDVLAQFLDKTGRPIDHGINSRAIALPLEKLARVPTSMLIAGGLNKAPIIAAVLRGRIGKVLVTDENTAVAALKLIDKQK
;
A
#
# COMPACT_ATOMS: atom_id res chain seq x y z
N MET A 1 -34.29 -18.47 -28.43
CA MET A 1 -33.14 -18.38 -29.37
C MET A 1 -31.87 -18.21 -28.53
N GLU A 2 -31.43 -19.25 -27.85
CA GLU A 2 -30.32 -19.15 -26.92
C GLU A 2 -29.05 -19.74 -27.55
N ASN A 3 -27.89 -19.17 -27.22
CA ASN A 3 -26.56 -19.63 -27.63
C ASN A 3 -26.24 -19.64 -29.14
N LEU A 4 -26.94 -18.85 -29.95
CA LEU A 4 -26.56 -18.63 -31.35
C LEU A 4 -25.43 -17.61 -31.46
N THR A 5 -24.53 -17.84 -32.40
CA THR A 5 -23.55 -16.85 -32.83
C THR A 5 -24.26 -15.67 -33.50
N GLN A 6 -23.60 -14.52 -33.53
CA GLN A 6 -24.13 -13.31 -34.18
C GLN A 6 -24.38 -13.49 -35.69
N ALA A 7 -23.66 -14.42 -36.33
CA ALA A 7 -23.86 -14.75 -37.74
C ALA A 7 -25.16 -15.55 -37.94
N GLU A 8 -25.39 -16.57 -37.12
CA GLU A 8 -26.62 -17.38 -37.14
C GLU A 8 -27.85 -16.55 -36.78
N ILE A 9 -27.72 -15.60 -35.84
CA ILE A 9 -28.78 -14.61 -35.53
C ILE A 9 -29.07 -13.74 -36.76
N GLY A 10 -28.04 -13.32 -37.49
CA GLY A 10 -28.17 -12.53 -38.71
C GLY A 10 -28.94 -13.26 -39.80
N GLU A 11 -28.54 -14.49 -40.12
CA GLU A 11 -29.22 -15.33 -41.13
C GLU A 11 -30.70 -15.56 -40.79
N ARG A 12 -30.99 -15.82 -39.51
CA ARG A 12 -32.35 -16.15 -39.06
C ARG A 12 -33.28 -14.95 -39.00
N LEU A 13 -32.73 -13.74 -38.85
CA LEU A 13 -33.49 -12.49 -38.78
C LEU A 13 -33.45 -11.68 -40.09
N GLY A 14 -32.77 -12.18 -41.14
CA GLY A 14 -32.57 -11.43 -42.38
C GLY A 14 -31.70 -10.18 -42.20
N LEU A 15 -30.80 -10.17 -41.21
CA LEU A 15 -29.94 -9.05 -40.86
C LEU A 15 -28.47 -9.37 -41.15
N THR A 16 -27.70 -8.35 -41.51
CA THR A 16 -26.25 -8.50 -41.63
C THR A 16 -25.61 -8.63 -40.24
N ARG A 17 -24.50 -9.38 -40.15
CA ARG A 17 -23.70 -9.50 -38.91
C ARG A 17 -23.30 -8.15 -38.32
N ALA A 18 -23.02 -7.15 -39.17
CA ALA A 18 -22.70 -5.79 -38.74
C ALA A 18 -23.90 -5.11 -38.04
N ARG A 19 -25.13 -5.32 -38.54
CA ARG A 19 -26.35 -4.75 -37.95
C ARG A 19 -26.69 -5.41 -36.62
N VAL A 20 -26.51 -6.73 -36.51
CA VAL A 20 -26.64 -7.47 -35.24
C VAL A 20 -25.65 -6.95 -34.19
N ASN A 21 -24.39 -6.73 -34.56
CA ASN A 21 -23.39 -6.15 -33.65
C ASN A 21 -23.75 -4.75 -33.17
N ARG A 22 -24.23 -3.89 -34.08
CA ARG A 22 -24.64 -2.53 -33.74
C ARG A 22 -25.79 -2.53 -32.73
N MET A 23 -26.81 -3.36 -32.98
CA MET A 23 -27.96 -3.49 -32.06
C MET A 23 -27.55 -4.04 -30.69
N LEU A 24 -26.63 -5.00 -30.61
CA LEU A 24 -26.11 -5.50 -29.32
C LEU A 24 -25.28 -4.43 -28.59
N SER A 25 -24.53 -3.61 -29.31
CA SER A 25 -23.79 -2.47 -28.76
C SER A 25 -24.75 -1.40 -28.23
N ASP A 26 -25.77 -1.04 -29.00
CA ASP A 26 -26.79 -0.05 -28.61
C ASP A 26 -27.59 -0.55 -27.39
N ALA A 27 -27.96 -1.84 -27.36
CA ALA A 27 -28.63 -2.45 -26.21
C ALA A 27 -27.77 -2.46 -24.93
N ARG A 28 -26.44 -2.56 -25.06
CA ARG A 28 -25.50 -2.41 -23.94
C ARG A 28 -25.38 -0.95 -23.48
N GLN A 29 -25.26 0.00 -24.41
CA GLN A 29 -25.17 1.43 -24.08
C GLN A 29 -26.47 2.00 -23.47
N THR A 30 -27.62 1.50 -23.90
CA THR A 30 -28.94 1.92 -23.39
C THR A 30 -29.39 1.14 -22.15
N GLY A 31 -28.58 0.18 -21.68
CA GLY A 31 -28.87 -0.60 -20.47
C GLY A 31 -29.95 -1.68 -20.62
N ILE A 32 -30.45 -1.93 -21.83
CA ILE A 32 -31.39 -3.02 -22.16
C ILE A 32 -30.75 -4.38 -21.88
N VAL A 33 -29.44 -4.51 -22.12
CA VAL A 33 -28.64 -5.70 -21.81
C VAL A 33 -27.60 -5.36 -20.75
N ASN A 34 -27.67 -6.05 -19.60
CA ASN A 34 -26.67 -5.96 -18.53
C ASN A 34 -25.95 -7.31 -18.39
N ILE A 35 -24.63 -7.30 -18.56
CA ILE A 35 -23.80 -8.49 -18.34
C ILE A 35 -23.35 -8.47 -16.89
N ARG A 36 -23.82 -9.42 -16.08
CA ARG A 36 -23.36 -9.61 -14.70
C ARG A 36 -22.36 -10.77 -14.67
N LEU A 37 -21.09 -10.46 -14.39
CA LEU A 37 -20.07 -11.47 -14.13
C LEU A 37 -20.13 -11.82 -12.64
N ASN A 38 -20.69 -13.00 -12.32
CA ASN A 38 -20.68 -13.52 -10.95
C ASN A 38 -19.37 -14.26 -10.69
N SER A 39 -18.28 -13.52 -10.45
CA SER A 39 -17.04 -14.07 -9.91
C SER A 39 -16.42 -13.09 -8.93
N ALA A 40 -15.77 -13.58 -7.88
CA ALA A 40 -15.05 -12.73 -6.92
C ALA A 40 -13.98 -11.84 -7.60
N PHE A 41 -13.48 -12.26 -8.76
CA PHE A 41 -12.57 -11.45 -9.57
C PHE A 41 -13.27 -10.23 -10.20
N ALA A 42 -14.52 -10.36 -10.64
CA ALA A 42 -15.27 -9.23 -11.19
C ALA A 42 -15.56 -8.15 -10.13
N SER A 43 -15.88 -8.54 -8.89
CA SER A 43 -16.07 -7.59 -7.78
C SER A 43 -14.76 -6.89 -7.41
N CYS A 44 -13.65 -7.63 -7.38
CA CYS A 44 -12.32 -7.05 -7.17
C CYS A 44 -11.96 -6.03 -8.25
N THR A 45 -12.13 -6.36 -9.53
CA THR A 45 -11.85 -5.42 -10.63
C THR A 45 -12.70 -4.15 -10.56
N GLU A 46 -13.98 -4.24 -10.18
CA GLU A 46 -14.81 -3.06 -9.97
C GLU A 46 -14.30 -2.20 -8.81
N LEU A 47 -13.86 -2.83 -7.70
CA LEU A 47 -13.24 -2.12 -6.57
C LEU A 47 -11.94 -1.43 -6.96
N GLU A 48 -11.08 -2.07 -7.77
CA GLU A 48 -9.86 -1.47 -8.30
C GLU A 48 -10.17 -0.21 -9.11
N HIS A 49 -11.12 -0.29 -10.05
CA HIS A 49 -11.57 0.86 -10.83
C HIS A 49 -12.15 1.96 -9.95
N ARG A 50 -12.96 1.60 -8.95
CA ARG A 50 -13.56 2.54 -8.01
C ARG A 50 -12.51 3.27 -7.17
N LEU A 51 -11.55 2.54 -6.61
CA LEU A 51 -10.45 3.11 -5.82
C LEU A 51 -9.62 4.09 -6.66
N ARG A 52 -9.30 3.75 -7.90
CA ARG A 52 -8.58 4.65 -8.82
C ARG A 52 -9.38 5.91 -9.11
N ARG A 53 -10.67 5.77 -9.46
CA ARG A 53 -11.54 6.90 -9.81
C ARG A 53 -11.85 7.82 -8.63
N GLU A 54 -12.19 7.26 -7.47
CA GLU A 54 -12.71 8.04 -6.32
C GLU A 54 -11.62 8.50 -5.36
N CYS A 55 -10.51 7.76 -5.26
CA CYS A 55 -9.41 8.08 -4.35
C CYS A 55 -8.19 8.68 -5.08
N GLY A 56 -8.19 8.71 -6.42
CA GLY A 56 -7.10 9.28 -7.21
C GLY A 56 -5.83 8.44 -7.22
N LEU A 57 -5.94 7.13 -7.01
CA LEU A 57 -4.82 6.21 -7.15
C LEU A 57 -4.44 6.06 -8.63
N GLU A 58 -3.13 5.97 -8.90
CA GLU A 58 -2.61 5.61 -10.22
C GLU A 58 -3.01 4.17 -10.56
N ASP A 59 -2.92 3.28 -9.57
CA ASP A 59 -3.29 1.88 -9.70
C ASP A 59 -3.82 1.28 -8.39
N ALA A 60 -4.55 0.17 -8.50
CA ALA A 60 -5.02 -0.59 -7.35
C ALA A 60 -5.06 -2.08 -7.69
N VAL A 61 -4.67 -2.91 -6.72
CA VAL A 61 -4.77 -4.36 -6.79
C VAL A 61 -5.62 -4.83 -5.63
N VAL A 62 -6.77 -5.43 -5.92
CA VAL A 62 -7.70 -5.97 -4.93
C VAL A 62 -7.77 -7.47 -5.12
N ILE A 63 -7.46 -8.22 -4.07
CA ILE A 63 -7.62 -9.67 -4.07
C ILE A 63 -8.92 -10.08 -3.35
N PRO A 64 -9.50 -11.26 -3.69
CA PRO A 64 -10.57 -11.83 -2.88
C PRO A 64 -10.12 -12.01 -1.43
N SER A 65 -10.96 -11.63 -0.48
CA SER A 65 -10.66 -11.85 0.93
C SER A 65 -10.75 -13.34 1.27
N PRO A 66 -9.76 -13.92 1.97
CA PRO A 66 -9.87 -15.27 2.49
C PRO A 66 -10.94 -15.35 3.58
N GLU A 67 -11.49 -16.55 3.79
CA GLU A 67 -12.38 -16.82 4.94
C GLU A 67 -11.65 -16.64 6.27
N ASN A 68 -10.39 -17.09 6.33
CA ASN A 68 -9.53 -16.89 7.50
C ASN A 68 -8.80 -15.54 7.42
N ALA A 69 -9.17 -14.62 8.30
CA ALA A 69 -8.57 -13.28 8.39
C ALA A 69 -7.04 -13.29 8.64
N GLU A 70 -6.47 -14.36 9.20
CA GLU A 70 -5.02 -14.47 9.41
C GLU A 70 -4.24 -14.65 8.09
N GLN A 71 -4.89 -15.18 7.05
CA GLN A 71 -4.27 -15.40 5.74
C GLN A 71 -4.19 -14.13 4.90
N VAL A 72 -4.93 -13.08 5.26
CA VAL A 72 -4.99 -11.81 4.50
C VAL A 72 -3.60 -11.25 4.24
N GLY A 73 -2.74 -11.22 5.27
CA GLY A 73 -1.39 -10.67 5.15
C GLY A 73 -0.51 -11.44 4.14
N SER A 74 -0.62 -12.76 4.10
CA SER A 74 0.14 -13.63 3.19
C SER A 74 -0.35 -13.51 1.75
N LEU A 75 -1.67 -13.52 1.53
CA LEU A 75 -2.25 -13.41 0.19
C LEU A 75 -2.02 -12.02 -0.42
N ILE A 76 -2.14 -10.96 0.38
CA ILE A 76 -1.76 -9.60 -0.06
C ILE A 76 -0.27 -9.54 -0.39
N GLY A 77 0.58 -10.16 0.44
CA GLY A 77 2.01 -10.25 0.16
C GLY A 77 2.30 -10.93 -1.18
N MET A 78 1.62 -12.04 -1.48
CA MET A 78 1.75 -12.73 -2.76
C MET A 78 1.38 -11.84 -3.94
N ALA A 79 0.22 -11.17 -3.89
CA ALA A 79 -0.22 -10.27 -4.94
C ALA A 79 0.71 -9.06 -5.10
N ALA A 80 1.15 -8.47 -3.98
CA ALA A 80 2.08 -7.35 -3.98
C ALA A 80 3.46 -7.74 -4.53
N GLY A 81 3.97 -8.93 -4.22
CA GLY A 81 5.24 -9.44 -4.73
C GLY A 81 5.22 -9.61 -6.24
N ALA A 82 4.17 -10.23 -6.76
CA ALA A 82 3.96 -10.39 -8.20
C ALA A 82 3.81 -9.03 -8.92
N TYR A 83 3.04 -8.11 -8.33
CA TYR A 83 2.88 -6.75 -8.85
C TYR A 83 4.22 -5.98 -8.87
N LEU A 84 4.98 -6.06 -7.78
CA LEU A 84 6.29 -5.43 -7.66
C LEU A 84 7.28 -5.97 -8.69
N SER A 85 7.34 -7.28 -8.91
CA SER A 85 8.22 -7.86 -9.93
C SER A 85 7.93 -7.34 -11.33
N LYS A 86 6.65 -7.31 -11.72
CA LYS A 86 6.23 -6.72 -12.98
C LYS A 86 6.57 -5.23 -13.08
N PHE A 87 6.38 -4.49 -11.98
CA PHE A 87 6.74 -3.07 -11.91
C PHE A 87 8.25 -2.85 -12.13
N LEU A 88 9.09 -3.64 -11.46
CA LEU A 88 10.56 -3.56 -11.58
C LEU A 88 11.04 -3.79 -13.01
N GLU A 89 10.48 -4.79 -13.69
CA GLU A 89 10.81 -5.11 -15.09
C GLU A 89 10.49 -3.94 -16.03
N GLN A 90 9.34 -3.30 -15.82
CA GLN A 90 8.80 -2.26 -16.70
C GLN A 90 9.34 -0.87 -16.43
N LYS A 91 9.54 -0.52 -15.16
CA LYS A 91 9.86 0.85 -14.73
C LYS A 91 11.33 1.04 -14.37
N ARG A 92 12.04 -0.03 -14.02
CA ARG A 92 13.48 -0.01 -13.70
C ARG A 92 13.86 1.15 -12.75
N PRO A 93 13.24 1.27 -11.56
CA PRO A 93 13.60 2.30 -10.60
C PRO A 93 15.08 2.14 -10.17
N ARG A 94 15.74 3.25 -9.83
CA ARG A 94 17.11 3.22 -9.31
C ARG A 94 17.16 3.22 -7.79
N ILE A 95 16.17 3.81 -7.14
CA ILE A 95 16.08 3.84 -5.68
C ILE A 95 14.70 3.37 -5.21
N ILE A 96 14.69 2.31 -4.41
CA ILE A 96 13.50 1.83 -3.70
C ILE A 96 13.63 2.17 -2.23
N GLY A 97 12.75 3.06 -1.76
CA GLY A 97 12.56 3.28 -0.34
C GLY A 97 11.66 2.19 0.23
N ILE A 98 12.03 1.59 1.35
CA ILE A 98 11.21 0.57 2.02
C ILE A 98 10.94 0.92 3.48
N GLY A 99 9.68 0.76 3.88
CA GLY A 99 9.26 0.78 5.28
C GLY A 99 9.53 -0.57 5.96
N TRP A 100 8.62 -0.97 6.84
CA TRP A 100 8.72 -2.24 7.56
C TRP A 100 7.35 -2.89 7.76
N GLY A 101 7.32 -4.08 8.34
CA GLY A 101 6.09 -4.75 8.78
C GLY A 101 5.86 -6.10 8.10
N ALA A 102 5.04 -6.94 8.75
CA ALA A 102 4.85 -8.33 8.35
C ALA A 102 4.35 -8.47 6.90
N THR A 103 3.49 -7.56 6.44
CA THR A 103 2.99 -7.57 5.06
C THR A 103 4.09 -7.32 4.03
N LEU A 104 5.07 -6.45 4.33
CA LEU A 104 6.23 -6.26 3.45
C LEU A 104 7.15 -7.47 3.46
N ARG A 105 7.35 -8.12 4.61
CA ARG A 105 8.08 -9.40 4.67
C ARG A 105 7.45 -10.43 3.75
N GLU A 106 6.13 -10.63 3.86
CA GLU A 106 5.43 -11.57 2.97
C GLU A 106 5.54 -11.13 1.51
N THR A 107 5.46 -9.83 1.22
CA THR A 107 5.66 -9.30 -0.15
C THR A 107 6.98 -9.74 -0.76
N ILE A 108 8.08 -9.56 -0.02
CA ILE A 108 9.43 -9.87 -0.49
C ILE A 108 9.58 -11.35 -0.83
N ARG A 109 8.93 -12.26 -0.08
CA ARG A 109 8.96 -13.71 -0.34
C ARG A 109 8.43 -14.11 -1.71
N TYR A 110 7.60 -13.27 -2.34
CA TYR A 110 6.99 -13.51 -3.65
C TYR A 110 7.51 -12.61 -4.77
N VAL A 111 8.50 -11.76 -4.50
CA VAL A 111 9.21 -11.03 -5.56
C VAL A 111 9.99 -12.04 -6.41
N THR A 112 9.90 -12.02 -7.72
CA THR A 112 10.76 -12.83 -8.60
C THR A 112 12.23 -12.44 -8.38
N PRO A 113 13.12 -13.38 -8.02
CA PRO A 113 14.56 -13.12 -7.93
C PRO A 113 15.13 -12.66 -9.28
N ALA A 114 16.02 -11.67 -9.26
CA ALA A 114 16.60 -11.09 -10.47
C ALA A 114 17.84 -10.23 -10.13
N ASP A 115 18.63 -9.87 -11.13
CA ASP A 115 19.82 -9.02 -10.97
C ASP A 115 19.53 -7.56 -11.30
N TYR A 116 19.63 -6.68 -10.31
CA TYR A 116 19.54 -5.22 -10.47
C TYR A 116 20.73 -4.52 -9.80
N PRO A 117 21.94 -4.59 -10.36
CA PRO A 117 23.15 -4.06 -9.71
C PRO A 117 23.16 -2.52 -9.56
N GLU A 118 22.39 -1.81 -10.40
CA GLU A 118 22.23 -0.34 -10.32
C GLU A 118 21.10 0.10 -9.37
N LEU A 119 20.32 -0.86 -8.83
CA LEU A 119 19.26 -0.59 -7.87
C LEU A 119 19.84 -0.43 -6.47
N SER A 120 19.36 0.58 -5.76
CA SER A 120 19.63 0.79 -4.34
C SER A 120 18.34 0.67 -3.54
N ILE A 121 18.35 -0.18 -2.52
CA ILE A 121 17.29 -0.31 -1.52
C ILE A 121 17.66 0.56 -0.31
N VAL A 122 16.78 1.47 0.10
CA VAL A 122 17.03 2.36 1.24
C VAL A 122 15.93 2.21 2.30
N SER A 123 16.29 2.04 3.57
CA SER A 123 15.30 2.05 4.65
C SER A 123 14.80 3.47 4.92
N MET A 124 13.48 3.68 4.87
CA MET A 124 12.86 5.00 5.04
C MET A 124 12.60 5.39 6.49
N MET A 125 12.98 4.53 7.45
CA MET A 125 12.82 4.78 8.87
C MET A 125 13.91 4.06 9.66
N GLY A 126 14.06 4.49 10.91
CA GLY A 126 14.86 3.77 11.90
C GLY A 126 14.34 2.34 12.15
N GLY A 127 15.13 1.59 12.90
CA GLY A 127 14.82 0.22 13.33
C GLY A 127 14.47 0.14 14.82
N LEU A 128 13.94 -1.02 15.21
CA LEU A 128 13.74 -1.33 16.62
C LEU A 128 15.09 -1.51 17.33
N SER A 129 15.17 -1.05 18.58
CA SER A 129 16.38 -1.16 19.41
C SER A 129 16.57 -2.53 20.06
N ARG A 130 15.57 -3.42 19.95
CA ARG A 130 15.63 -4.81 20.41
C ARG A 130 15.56 -5.74 19.20
N GLY A 131 16.39 -6.78 19.21
CA GLY A 131 16.35 -7.87 18.22
C GLY A 131 15.02 -8.62 18.36
N LEU A 132 14.08 -8.30 17.49
CA LEU A 132 12.80 -8.99 17.35
C LEU A 132 12.79 -9.65 15.97
N GLU A 133 11.90 -10.61 15.77
CA GLU A 133 11.73 -11.36 14.51
C GLU A 133 11.46 -10.51 13.25
N LEU A 134 11.29 -9.20 13.41
CA LEU A 134 11.11 -8.27 12.31
C LEU A 134 11.65 -6.88 12.60
N ASN A 135 12.69 -6.48 11.87
CA ASN A 135 13.22 -5.12 11.88
C ASN A 135 13.25 -4.50 10.46
N THR A 136 13.22 -3.16 10.38
CA THR A 136 13.27 -2.41 9.11
C THR A 136 14.49 -2.80 8.28
N PHE A 137 15.64 -3.03 8.92
CA PHE A 137 16.89 -3.39 8.24
C PHE A 137 16.85 -4.79 7.62
N GLU A 138 16.16 -5.74 8.26
CA GLU A 138 15.99 -7.10 7.72
C GLU A 138 15.12 -7.09 6.47
N ILE A 139 14.03 -6.30 6.49
CA ILE A 139 13.15 -6.12 5.32
C ILE A 139 13.92 -5.53 4.14
N ALA A 140 14.71 -4.47 4.37
CA ALA A 140 15.51 -3.85 3.32
C ALA A 140 16.62 -4.79 2.80
N GLY A 141 17.33 -5.46 3.70
CA GLY A 141 18.38 -6.41 3.35
C GLY A 141 17.86 -7.61 2.57
N GLU A 142 16.73 -8.19 2.94
CA GLU A 142 16.12 -9.33 2.25
C GLU A 142 15.71 -8.96 0.82
N LEU A 143 15.09 -7.79 0.62
CA LEU A 143 14.75 -7.32 -0.73
C LEU A 143 16.00 -7.07 -1.57
N ALA A 144 17.03 -6.45 -0.99
CA ALA A 144 18.28 -6.20 -1.68
C ALA A 144 18.99 -7.51 -2.07
N HIS A 145 19.03 -8.49 -1.16
CA HIS A 145 19.58 -9.81 -1.42
C HIS A 145 18.85 -10.49 -2.57
N ARG A 146 17.52 -10.48 -2.55
CA ARG A 146 16.69 -11.12 -3.57
C ARG A 146 16.81 -10.50 -4.97
N LEU A 147 17.19 -9.21 -5.03
CA LEU A 147 17.35 -8.45 -6.26
C LEU A 147 18.83 -8.23 -6.66
N HIS A 148 19.78 -8.83 -5.91
CA HIS A 148 21.22 -8.56 -6.01
C HIS A 148 21.54 -7.06 -6.14
N ALA A 149 20.84 -6.26 -5.34
CA ALA A 149 20.88 -4.80 -5.33
C ALA A 149 21.74 -4.28 -4.16
N GLN A 150 22.11 -3.00 -4.23
CA GLN A 150 22.76 -2.32 -3.10
C GLN A 150 21.75 -2.06 -1.99
N CYS A 151 22.21 -1.97 -0.74
CA CYS A 151 21.35 -1.68 0.40
C CYS A 151 21.97 -0.61 1.31
N SER A 152 21.16 0.36 1.74
CA SER A 152 21.55 1.40 2.68
C SER A 152 20.51 1.53 3.78
N TYR A 153 20.99 1.73 5.02
CA TYR A 153 20.13 1.75 6.19
C TYR A 153 20.15 3.13 6.85
N LEU A 154 18.97 3.65 7.17
CA LEU A 154 18.82 4.69 8.18
C LEU A 154 19.03 4.07 9.56
N ALA A 155 20.29 3.77 9.89
CA ALA A 155 20.72 3.06 11.10
C ALA A 155 20.52 3.92 12.35
N ALA A 156 19.26 4.00 12.79
CA ALA A 156 18.77 4.85 13.86
C ALA A 156 17.62 4.16 14.61
N PRO A 157 17.29 4.56 15.85
CA PRO A 157 16.03 4.16 16.50
C PRO A 157 14.81 4.70 15.75
N ILE A 158 13.68 3.97 15.73
CA ILE A 158 12.41 4.48 15.15
C ILE A 158 11.98 5.80 15.80
N PHE A 159 12.06 5.88 17.12
CA PHE A 159 11.74 7.09 17.88
C PHE A 159 12.91 7.50 18.77
N VAL A 160 13.08 8.81 18.92
CA VAL A 160 13.97 9.42 19.90
C VAL A 160 13.17 10.14 20.99
N SER A 161 13.82 10.70 22.01
CA SER A 161 13.15 11.30 23.17
C SER A 161 12.39 12.59 22.85
N SER A 162 12.83 13.37 21.86
CA SER A 162 12.23 14.66 21.54
C SER A 162 12.47 15.07 20.08
N ARG A 163 11.72 16.07 19.60
CA ARG A 163 11.98 16.73 18.31
C ARG A 163 13.41 17.26 18.20
N ARG A 164 13.90 17.91 19.26
CA ARG A 164 15.29 18.43 19.30
C ARG A 164 16.29 17.29 19.10
N SER A 165 16.10 16.19 19.82
CA SER A 165 16.96 15.00 19.68
C SER A 165 16.91 14.44 18.26
N ARG A 166 15.73 14.40 17.62
CA ARG A 166 15.58 13.95 16.24
C ARG A 166 16.37 14.83 15.29
N ASP A 167 16.19 16.14 15.40
CA ASP A 167 16.83 17.11 14.51
C ASP A 167 18.36 17.07 14.69
N THR A 168 18.86 16.97 15.92
CA THR A 168 20.30 16.78 16.21
C THR A 168 20.85 15.46 15.67
N PHE A 169 20.05 14.39 15.73
CA PHE A 169 20.44 13.07 15.25
C PHE A 169 20.51 13.04 13.70
N LEU A 170 19.52 13.60 13.03
CA LEU A 170 19.47 13.68 11.57
C LEU A 170 20.50 14.65 10.97
N ALA A 171 21.03 15.58 11.76
CA ALA A 171 22.06 16.52 11.33
C ALA A 171 23.48 15.90 11.27
N GLN A 172 23.69 14.68 11.77
CA GLN A 172 25.01 14.04 11.73
C GLN A 172 25.41 13.70 10.29
N GLU A 173 26.69 13.88 9.96
CA GLU A 173 27.23 13.66 8.61
C GLU A 173 26.99 12.23 8.10
N VAL A 174 27.09 11.24 8.99
CA VAL A 174 26.88 9.82 8.68
C VAL A 174 25.50 9.51 8.09
N TYR A 175 24.49 10.35 8.36
CA TYR A 175 23.14 10.16 7.84
C TYR A 175 22.86 10.95 6.56
N GLN A 176 23.71 11.91 6.18
CA GLN A 176 23.44 12.79 5.05
C GLN A 176 23.32 12.00 3.73
N GLU A 177 24.15 10.98 3.53
CA GLU A 177 24.08 10.14 2.33
C GLU A 177 22.73 9.41 2.22
N VAL A 178 22.32 8.73 3.29
CA VAL A 178 21.04 8.00 3.33
C VAL A 178 19.86 8.95 3.20
N LEU A 179 19.88 10.09 3.90
CA LEU A 179 18.83 11.10 3.81
C LEU A 179 18.72 11.69 2.39
N ASN A 180 19.85 11.94 1.72
CA ASN A 180 19.86 12.39 0.33
C ASN A 180 19.32 11.34 -0.63
N SER A 181 19.57 10.05 -0.39
CA SER A 181 19.00 8.95 -1.17
C SER A 181 17.49 8.85 -0.97
N VAL A 182 17.00 9.06 0.26
CA VAL A 182 15.57 9.08 0.57
C VAL A 182 14.83 10.20 -0.20
N GLU A 183 15.45 11.35 -0.44
CA GLU A 183 14.85 12.42 -1.27
C GLU A 183 14.73 12.05 -2.76
N LYS A 184 15.46 11.03 -3.21
CA LYS A 184 15.55 10.60 -4.61
C LYS A 184 14.85 9.26 -4.87
N ILE A 185 14.03 8.79 -3.93
CA ILE A 185 13.28 7.54 -4.07
C ILE A 185 12.39 7.61 -5.32
N ASP A 186 12.52 6.60 -6.19
CA ASP A 186 11.66 6.40 -7.36
C ASP A 186 10.39 5.62 -6.98
N LEU A 187 10.57 4.61 -6.11
CA LEU A 187 9.51 3.73 -5.63
C LEU A 187 9.55 3.60 -4.09
N ALA A 188 8.47 3.98 -3.41
CA ALA A 188 8.30 3.74 -1.98
C ALA A 188 7.42 2.52 -1.73
N LEU A 189 7.89 1.55 -0.95
CA LEU A 189 7.15 0.37 -0.50
C LEU A 189 6.77 0.51 0.97
N LEU A 190 5.47 0.57 1.25
CA LEU A 190 4.94 1.01 2.53
C LEU A 190 3.88 0.02 3.04
N SER A 191 3.90 -0.26 4.34
CA SER A 191 2.77 -0.87 5.03
C SER A 191 2.01 0.16 5.85
N MET A 192 0.82 -0.21 6.29
CA MET A 192 0.00 0.58 7.21
C MET A 192 -0.20 -0.20 8.51
N GLY A 193 -0.02 0.49 9.63
CA GLY A 193 -0.24 -0.04 10.98
C GLY A 193 -1.60 0.38 11.53
N ASP A 194 -2.25 -0.52 12.26
CA ASP A 194 -3.40 -0.20 13.11
C ASP A 194 -2.94 0.00 14.56
N LEU A 195 -3.88 0.42 15.41
CA LEU A 195 -3.62 0.70 16.82
C LEU A 195 -3.94 -0.49 17.75
N THR A 196 -4.19 -1.68 17.22
CA THR A 196 -4.49 -2.88 18.02
C THR A 196 -3.20 -3.60 18.44
N PRO A 197 -3.27 -4.52 19.42
CA PRO A 197 -2.13 -5.37 19.80
C PRO A 197 -1.60 -6.26 18.66
N ARG A 198 -2.27 -6.35 17.51
CA ARG A 198 -1.75 -7.07 16.33
C ARG A 198 -0.56 -6.33 15.70
N SER A 199 -0.55 -5.00 15.79
CA SER A 199 0.51 -4.15 15.24
C SER A 199 1.85 -4.37 15.94
N LEU A 200 2.92 -4.56 15.15
CA LEU A 200 4.28 -4.68 15.67
C LEU A 200 4.75 -3.38 16.34
N LEU A 201 4.36 -2.23 15.79
CA LEU A 201 4.69 -0.92 16.36
C LEU A 201 4.06 -0.76 17.75
N MET A 202 2.80 -1.18 17.92
CA MET A 202 2.10 -1.10 19.20
C MET A 202 2.71 -2.04 20.26
N ARG A 203 3.18 -3.22 19.87
CA ARG A 203 3.78 -4.19 20.79
C ARG A 203 5.20 -3.84 21.20
N HIS A 204 5.98 -3.23 20.30
CA HIS A 204 7.43 -3.20 20.45
C HIS A 204 8.09 -1.86 20.12
N GLY A 205 7.42 -0.97 19.40
CA GLY A 205 8.04 0.22 18.84
C GLY A 205 7.73 1.52 19.57
N LEU A 206 6.66 1.59 20.37
CA LEU A 206 6.32 2.83 21.07
C LEU A 206 7.33 3.17 22.17
N PRO A 207 7.65 4.46 22.37
CA PRO A 207 8.38 4.90 23.54
C PRO A 207 7.65 4.56 24.85
N PRO A 208 8.35 4.28 25.96
CA PRO A 208 7.72 3.88 27.22
C PRO A 208 6.70 4.88 27.78
N ASP A 209 6.86 6.16 27.45
CA ASP A 209 5.97 7.25 27.88
C ASP A 209 4.71 7.40 27.01
N VAL A 210 4.60 6.63 25.91
CA VAL A 210 3.49 6.70 24.95
C VAL A 210 2.72 5.39 24.93
N ARG A 211 1.41 5.49 25.14
CA ARG A 211 0.48 4.34 25.09
C ARG A 211 -0.50 4.50 23.93
N ALA A 212 -1.02 3.39 23.42
CA ALA A 212 -1.99 3.39 22.33
C ALA A 212 -3.25 4.22 22.68
N GLU A 213 -3.65 4.26 23.95
CA GLU A 213 -4.79 5.04 24.44
C GLU A 213 -4.56 6.55 24.25
N HIS A 214 -3.34 7.04 24.46
CA HIS A 214 -3.01 8.46 24.24
C HIS A 214 -3.13 8.83 22.76
N LEU A 215 -2.70 7.93 21.87
CA LEU A 215 -2.79 8.12 20.43
C LEU A 215 -4.26 8.13 19.97
N ARG A 216 -5.08 7.19 20.46
CA ARG A 216 -6.52 7.15 20.16
C ARG A 216 -7.23 8.40 20.68
N ALA A 217 -6.88 8.88 21.88
CA ALA A 217 -7.43 10.11 22.44
C ALA A 217 -7.06 11.34 21.60
N ALA A 218 -5.87 11.35 21.00
CA ALA A 218 -5.44 12.36 20.03
C ALA A 218 -6.04 12.18 18.62
N GLY A 219 -6.96 11.22 18.43
CA GLY A 219 -7.68 11.00 17.18
C GLY A 219 -6.99 10.07 16.17
N ALA A 220 -5.92 9.38 16.56
CA ALA A 220 -5.20 8.48 15.68
C ALA A 220 -6.08 7.31 15.23
N VAL A 221 -5.96 6.94 13.95
CA VAL A 221 -6.60 5.73 13.38
C VAL A 221 -5.58 4.66 12.95
N GLY A 222 -4.30 5.02 12.89
CA GLY A 222 -3.19 4.14 12.54
C GLY A 222 -1.94 4.94 12.17
N ASP A 223 -0.95 4.26 11.58
CA ASP A 223 0.32 4.87 11.17
C ASP A 223 0.79 4.44 9.78
N VAL A 224 1.61 5.31 9.18
CA VAL A 224 2.47 5.03 8.02
C VAL A 224 3.87 5.50 8.39
N LEU A 225 4.90 4.66 8.23
CA LEU A 225 6.28 4.98 8.63
C LEU A 225 6.40 5.49 10.07
N ALA A 226 5.65 4.89 11.01
CA ALA A 226 5.61 5.29 12.42
C ALA A 226 5.12 6.73 12.66
N GLN A 227 4.50 7.36 11.66
CA GLN A 227 3.82 8.64 11.78
C GLN A 227 2.31 8.40 11.80
N PHE A 228 1.68 8.78 12.91
CA PHE A 228 0.28 8.52 13.21
C PHE A 228 -0.63 9.54 12.54
N LEU A 229 -1.69 9.04 11.92
CA LEU A 229 -2.66 9.82 11.17
C LEU A 229 -4.03 9.79 11.85
N ASP A 230 -4.75 10.89 11.75
CA ASP A 230 -6.17 10.98 12.08
C ASP A 230 -7.06 10.42 10.95
N LYS A 231 -8.38 10.38 11.18
CA LYS A 231 -9.34 9.93 10.16
C LYS A 231 -9.29 10.76 8.87
N THR A 232 -8.81 12.00 8.91
CA THR A 232 -8.72 12.87 7.72
C THR A 232 -7.48 12.60 6.87
N GLY A 233 -6.57 11.75 7.34
CA GLY A 233 -5.28 11.50 6.71
C GLY A 233 -4.22 12.53 7.08
N ARG A 234 -4.44 13.32 8.15
CA ARG A 234 -3.47 14.31 8.64
C ARG A 234 -2.72 13.77 9.84
N PRO A 235 -1.45 14.17 10.05
CA PRO A 235 -0.74 13.86 11.28
C PRO A 235 -1.53 14.32 12.51
N ILE A 236 -1.66 13.44 13.51
CA ILE A 236 -2.29 13.80 14.78
C ILE A 236 -1.51 14.91 15.50
N ASP A 237 -2.21 15.75 16.27
CA ASP A 237 -1.58 16.69 17.19
C ASP A 237 -1.08 15.96 18.46
N HIS A 238 0.03 15.25 18.30
CA HIS A 238 0.71 14.52 19.37
C HIS A 238 2.22 14.56 19.12
N GLY A 239 3.01 14.77 20.18
CA GLY A 239 4.47 14.89 20.09
C GLY A 239 5.21 13.66 19.53
N ILE A 240 4.53 12.54 19.33
CA ILE A 240 5.13 11.28 18.86
C ILE A 240 5.63 11.39 17.42
N ASN A 241 4.88 12.06 16.55
CA ASN A 241 5.27 12.23 15.14
C ASN A 241 6.54 13.07 15.02
N SER A 242 6.73 14.05 15.93
CA SER A 242 7.95 14.86 15.98
C SER A 242 9.18 14.11 16.46
N ARG A 243 9.01 12.91 17.04
CA ARG A 243 10.07 12.03 17.56
C ARG A 243 10.48 10.94 16.57
N ALA A 244 9.71 10.74 15.50
CA ALA A 244 9.97 9.69 14.52
C ALA A 244 11.21 10.01 13.67
N ILE A 245 12.11 9.05 13.55
CA ILE A 245 13.20 9.05 12.55
C ILE A 245 12.69 8.28 11.33
N ALA A 246 12.04 9.02 10.43
CA ALA A 246 11.46 8.49 9.21
C ALA A 246 11.36 9.57 8.14
N LEU A 247 11.20 9.16 6.88
CA LEU A 247 10.81 10.05 5.78
C LEU A 247 9.48 10.75 6.14
N PRO A 248 9.44 12.09 6.19
CA PRO A 248 8.19 12.81 6.43
C PRO A 248 7.12 12.45 5.39
N LEU A 249 5.88 12.20 5.83
CA LEU A 249 4.80 11.75 4.94
C LEU A 249 4.50 12.74 3.82
N GLU A 250 4.70 14.04 4.04
CA GLU A 250 4.50 15.08 3.04
C GLU A 250 5.44 14.91 1.84
N LYS A 251 6.61 14.30 2.05
CA LYS A 251 7.57 14.01 0.97
C LYS A 251 7.16 12.81 0.13
N LEU A 252 6.29 11.92 0.62
CA LEU A 252 5.76 10.80 -0.18
C LEU A 252 4.99 11.28 -1.42
N ALA A 253 4.39 12.47 -1.37
CA ALA A 253 3.71 13.06 -2.52
C ALA A 253 4.65 13.32 -3.71
N ARG A 254 5.96 13.51 -3.44
CA ARG A 254 6.99 13.75 -4.47
C ARG A 254 7.55 12.46 -5.06
N VAL A 255 7.39 11.33 -4.36
CA VAL A 255 7.89 10.04 -4.83
C VAL A 255 7.12 9.65 -6.10
N PRO A 256 7.79 9.32 -7.22
CA PRO A 256 7.15 8.96 -8.49
C PRO A 256 6.13 7.84 -8.34
N THR A 257 6.40 6.80 -7.55
CA THR A 257 5.40 5.79 -7.20
C THR A 257 5.51 5.42 -5.72
N SER A 258 4.40 5.48 -4.99
CA SER A 258 4.32 4.99 -3.60
C SER A 258 3.26 3.90 -3.51
N MET A 259 3.71 2.68 -3.20
CA MET A 259 2.90 1.48 -3.09
C MET A 259 2.56 1.20 -1.63
N LEU A 260 1.28 1.35 -1.30
CA LEU A 260 0.70 1.03 -0.01
C LEU A 260 0.21 -0.41 -0.03
N ILE A 261 0.74 -1.24 0.87
CA ILE A 261 0.46 -2.67 0.92
C ILE A 261 -0.08 -3.01 2.31
N ALA A 262 -1.39 -3.15 2.42
CA ALA A 262 -2.04 -3.59 3.65
C ALA A 262 -3.47 -4.07 3.43
N GLY A 263 -3.93 -4.93 4.34
CA GLY A 263 -5.33 -5.32 4.42
C GLY A 263 -5.67 -5.93 5.77
N GLY A 264 -6.89 -6.44 5.87
CA GLY A 264 -7.58 -6.82 7.09
C GLY A 264 -8.49 -5.70 7.60
N LEU A 265 -9.69 -6.07 8.07
CA LEU A 265 -10.71 -5.12 8.51
C LEU A 265 -10.24 -4.15 9.61
N ASN A 266 -9.30 -4.58 10.47
CA ASN A 266 -8.65 -3.73 11.47
C ASN A 266 -7.87 -2.55 10.86
N LYS A 267 -7.46 -2.65 9.60
CA LYS A 267 -6.72 -1.60 8.87
C LYS A 267 -7.63 -0.72 8.00
N ALA A 268 -8.92 -1.03 7.88
CA ALA A 268 -9.84 -0.21 7.10
C ALA A 268 -9.86 1.28 7.53
N PRO A 269 -9.78 1.64 8.82
CA PRO A 269 -9.72 3.05 9.24
C PRO A 269 -8.48 3.80 8.74
N ILE A 270 -7.29 3.21 8.86
CA ILE A 270 -6.04 3.83 8.38
C ILE A 270 -5.99 3.87 6.86
N ILE A 271 -6.45 2.81 6.16
CA ILE A 271 -6.57 2.79 4.70
C ILE A 271 -7.51 3.91 4.22
N ALA A 272 -8.68 4.08 4.86
CA ALA A 272 -9.58 5.18 4.54
C ALA A 272 -8.95 6.56 4.77
N ALA A 273 -8.16 6.72 5.83
CA ALA A 273 -7.46 7.96 6.11
C ALA A 273 -6.39 8.30 5.06
N VAL A 274 -5.54 7.35 4.66
CA VAL A 274 -4.53 7.61 3.61
C VAL A 274 -5.17 7.88 2.25
N LEU A 275 -6.25 7.16 1.89
CA LEU A 275 -6.98 7.40 0.64
C LEU A 275 -7.63 8.78 0.62
N ARG A 276 -8.21 9.23 1.75
CA ARG A 276 -8.76 10.59 1.87
C ARG A 276 -7.67 11.65 1.83
N GLY A 277 -6.53 11.40 2.49
CA GLY A 277 -5.36 12.27 2.47
C GLY A 277 -4.57 12.24 1.16
N ARG A 278 -4.96 11.38 0.19
CA ARG A 278 -4.22 11.11 -1.06
C ARG A 278 -2.73 10.78 -0.81
N ILE A 279 -2.49 10.05 0.26
CA ILE A 279 -1.18 9.53 0.61
C ILE A 279 -1.05 8.19 -0.12
N GLY A 280 -0.02 8.02 -0.93
CA GLY A 280 0.15 6.82 -1.76
C GLY A 280 -0.42 6.98 -3.17
N LYS A 281 0.12 6.19 -4.09
CA LYS A 281 -0.25 6.17 -5.51
C LYS A 281 -0.80 4.83 -5.96
N VAL A 282 -0.34 3.76 -5.34
CA VAL A 282 -0.80 2.39 -5.59
C VAL A 282 -1.26 1.77 -4.28
N LEU A 283 -2.40 1.08 -4.29
CA LEU A 283 -2.88 0.30 -3.15
C LEU A 283 -2.96 -1.19 -3.51
N VAL A 284 -2.38 -2.05 -2.68
CA VAL A 284 -2.60 -3.51 -2.72
C VAL A 284 -3.31 -3.93 -1.45
N THR A 285 -4.53 -4.48 -1.59
CA THR A 285 -5.41 -4.82 -0.45
C THR A 285 -6.35 -5.98 -0.77
N ASP A 286 -7.20 -6.37 0.19
CA ASP A 286 -8.25 -7.36 0.03
C ASP A 286 -9.65 -6.74 -0.10
N GLU A 287 -10.57 -7.47 -0.71
CA GLU A 287 -11.94 -7.05 -1.04
C GLU A 287 -12.71 -6.47 0.16
N ASN A 288 -12.81 -7.21 1.26
CA ASN A 288 -13.53 -6.81 2.47
C ASN A 288 -12.95 -5.52 3.05
N THR A 289 -11.63 -5.38 3.05
CA THR A 289 -10.96 -4.18 3.54
C THR A 289 -11.18 -2.99 2.61
N ALA A 290 -11.08 -3.18 1.29
CA ALA A 290 -11.38 -2.13 0.31
C ALA A 290 -12.83 -1.62 0.46
N VAL A 291 -13.79 -2.53 0.58
CA VAL A 291 -15.21 -2.19 0.80
C VAL A 291 -15.39 -1.43 2.11
N ALA A 292 -14.78 -1.89 3.20
CA ALA A 292 -14.88 -1.23 4.50
C ALA A 292 -14.25 0.18 4.48
N ALA A 293 -13.09 0.34 3.85
CA ALA A 293 -12.44 1.64 3.71
C ALA A 293 -13.28 2.62 2.88
N LEU A 294 -13.80 2.19 1.72
CA LEU A 294 -14.68 3.01 0.89
C LEU A 294 -15.96 3.44 1.64
N LYS A 295 -16.58 2.54 2.41
CA LYS A 295 -17.74 2.88 3.26
C LYS A 295 -17.40 3.97 4.29
N LEU A 296 -16.20 3.95 4.87
CA LEU A 296 -15.73 4.99 5.80
C LEU A 296 -15.45 6.32 5.10
N ILE A 297 -15.10 6.29 3.81
CA ILE A 297 -14.93 7.49 2.97
C ILE A 297 -16.29 8.12 2.68
N ASP A 298 -17.27 7.31 2.24
CA ASP A 298 -18.59 7.78 1.83
C ASP A 298 -19.42 8.35 2.98
N LYS A 299 -19.36 7.75 4.19
CA LYS A 299 -20.10 8.24 5.37
C LYS A 299 -19.66 9.61 5.89
N GLN A 300 -18.58 10.16 5.38
CA GLN A 300 -18.01 11.44 5.81
C GLN A 300 -17.99 12.49 4.69
N LYS A 301 -18.58 12.19 3.53
CA LYS A 301 -18.95 13.19 2.51
C LYS A 301 -20.29 13.79 2.86
#